data_AF-A0A1M5MLM7-F1
#
_entry.id   AF-A0A1M5MLM7-F1
#
_cell.length_a   1.000
_cell.length_b   1.000
_cell.length_c   1.000
_cell.angle_alpha   90.00
_cell.angle_beta   90.00
_cell.angle_gamma   90.00
#
_symmetry.space_group_name_H-M   'P 1'
#
loop_
_entity.id
_entity.type
_entity.pdbx_description
1 polymer ?
#
loop_
_entity_poly.entity_id
_entity_poly.type
_entity_poly.pdbx_seq_one_letter_code
_entity_poly.pdbx_strand_id
1 'polypeptide(L)'
;MSVREWVANPIRAGTAAASSVLAIFHAEIVVTVLAFGWANLQQWFYMASLLVASHQAFPVSQQQASTILAVLGALLLLKLLVRAANRIKTKLNDNS
;
A
#
# COMPACT_ATOMS: atom_id res chain seq x y z
N MET A 1 24.53 -5.55 27.75
CA MET A 1 24.43 -4.09 27.97
C MET A 1 23.45 -3.85 29.08
N SER A 2 23.88 -3.16 30.14
CA SER A 2 23.08 -3.00 31.36
C SER A 2 22.17 -1.76 31.27
N VAL A 3 21.00 -1.79 31.90
CA VAL A 3 20.04 -0.66 31.95
C VAL A 3 20.71 0.65 32.43
N ARG A 4 21.80 0.54 33.22
CA ARG A 4 22.61 1.67 33.68
C ARG A 4 23.36 2.40 32.57
N GLU A 5 23.81 1.70 31.51
CA GLU A 5 24.50 2.33 30.36
C GLU A 5 23.52 3.10 29.46
N TRP A 6 22.24 2.71 29.44
CA TRP A 6 21.19 3.39 28.68
C TRP A 6 20.79 4.72 29.32
N VAL A 7 20.74 4.77 30.66
CA VAL A 7 20.48 6.00 31.43
C VAL A 7 21.67 6.97 31.37
N ALA A 8 22.91 6.46 31.30
CA ALA A 8 24.12 7.30 31.25
C ALA A 8 24.34 8.03 29.91
N ASN A 9 23.62 7.65 28.84
CA ASN A 9 23.70 8.30 27.53
C ASN A 9 22.30 8.73 27.05
N PRO A 10 21.73 9.81 27.61
CA PRO A 10 20.37 10.28 27.27
C PRO A 10 20.20 10.61 25.79
N ILE A 11 21.29 10.97 25.10
CA ILE A 11 21.30 11.20 23.65
C ILE A 11 21.05 9.89 22.88
N ARG A 12 21.60 8.75 23.31
CA ARG A 12 21.40 7.43 22.67
C ARG A 12 20.01 6.86 22.95
N ALA A 13 19.51 7.03 24.17
CA ALA A 13 18.14 6.67 24.54
C ALA A 13 17.10 7.53 23.77
N GLY A 14 17.34 8.85 23.69
CA GLY A 14 16.50 9.79 22.94
C GLY A 14 16.51 9.55 21.42
N THR A 15 17.67 9.23 20.84
CA THR A 15 17.75 8.88 19.40
C THR A 15 17.10 7.54 19.07
N ALA A 16 17.18 6.54 19.97
CA ALA A 16 16.48 5.26 19.79
C ALA A 16 14.95 5.41 19.92
N ALA A 17 14.48 6.24 20.85
CA ALA A 17 13.06 6.57 20.98
C ALA A 17 12.56 7.39 19.77
N ALA A 18 13.33 8.37 19.31
CA ALA A 18 13.00 9.16 18.14
C ALA A 18 12.97 8.32 16.85
N SER A 19 13.90 7.39 16.67
CA SER A 19 13.95 6.53 15.48
C SER A 19 12.82 5.50 15.46
N SER A 20 12.43 4.95 16.61
CA SER A 20 11.28 4.05 16.73
C SER A 20 9.96 4.78 16.50
N VAL A 21 9.78 5.98 17.05
CA VAL A 21 8.62 6.83 16.77
C VAL A 21 8.57 7.19 15.29
N LEU A 22 9.69 7.61 14.69
CA LEU A 22 9.77 7.90 13.25
C LEU A 22 9.42 6.66 12.41
N ALA A 23 9.92 5.47 12.77
CA ALA A 23 9.59 4.23 12.08
C ALA A 23 8.10 3.89 12.15
N ILE A 24 7.44 4.11 13.29
CA ILE A 24 5.99 3.91 13.46
C ILE A 24 5.23 4.94 12.60
N PHE A 25 5.63 6.21 12.62
CA PHE A 25 5.02 7.23 11.76
C PHE A 25 5.15 6.88 10.28
N HIS A 26 6.32 6.39 9.85
CA HIS A 26 6.52 5.94 8.47
C HIS A 26 5.68 4.71 8.14
N ALA A 27 5.55 3.76 9.07
CA ALA A 27 4.71 2.58 8.89
C ALA A 27 3.22 2.97 8.75
N GLU A 28 2.72 3.86 9.61
CA GLU A 28 1.36 4.40 9.52
C GLU A 28 1.11 5.11 8.19
N ILE A 29 2.07 5.92 7.72
CA ILE A 29 1.97 6.58 6.41
C ILE A 29 1.93 5.54 5.29
N VAL A 30 2.81 4.54 5.31
CA VAL A 30 2.84 3.48 4.30
C VAL A 30 1.54 2.68 4.30
N VAL A 31 1.04 2.29 5.47
CA VAL A 31 -0.23 1.58 5.62
C VAL A 31 -1.38 2.44 5.13
N THR A 32 -1.40 3.73 5.45
CA THR A 32 -2.45 4.66 5.01
C THR A 32 -2.42 4.83 3.49
N VAL A 33 -1.25 4.99 2.89
CA VAL A 33 -1.09 5.09 1.42
C VAL A 33 -1.50 3.79 0.74
N LEU A 34 -1.11 2.64 1.28
CA LEU A 34 -1.51 1.33 0.75
C LEU A 34 -3.02 1.11 0.88
N ALA A 35 -3.61 1.45 2.02
CA ALA A 35 -5.05 1.35 2.26
C ALA A 35 -5.83 2.28 1.31
N PHE A 36 -5.36 3.52 1.13
CA PHE A 36 -5.93 4.46 0.18
C PHE A 36 -5.79 3.97 -1.27
N GLY A 37 -4.62 3.46 -1.64
CA GLY A 37 -4.36 2.86 -2.94
C GLY A 37 -5.26 1.66 -3.21
N TRP A 38 -5.42 0.78 -2.22
CA TRP A 38 -6.31 -0.37 -2.29
C TRP A 38 -7.78 0.03 -2.38
N ALA A 39 -8.23 1.02 -1.60
CA ALA A 39 -9.59 1.53 -1.64
C ALA A 39 -9.93 2.11 -3.02
N ASN A 40 -9.03 2.90 -3.60
CA ASN A 40 -9.21 3.65 -4.84
C ASN A 40 -8.63 2.96 -6.09
N LEU A 41 -8.36 1.66 -6.00
CA LEU A 41 -7.62 0.91 -7.03
C LEU A 41 -8.27 0.97 -8.43
N GLN A 42 -9.59 1.13 -8.51
CA GLN A 42 -10.32 1.32 -9.78
C GLN A 42 -10.00 2.67 -10.44
N GLN A 43 -9.89 3.73 -9.64
CA GLN A 43 -9.52 5.05 -10.13
C GLN A 43 -8.05 5.07 -10.58
N TRP A 44 -7.17 4.42 -9.83
CA TRP A 44 -5.76 4.24 -10.20
C TRP A 44 -5.61 3.48 -11.52
N PHE A 45 -6.35 2.40 -11.71
CA PHE A 45 -6.34 1.65 -12.97
C PHE A 45 -6.84 2.50 -14.14
N TYR A 46 -7.92 3.26 -13.96
CA TYR A 46 -8.44 4.16 -14.98
C TYR A 46 -7.42 5.25 -15.35
N MET A 47 -6.81 5.91 -14.36
CA MET A 47 -5.76 6.91 -14.61
C MET A 47 -4.54 6.30 -15.31
N ALA A 48 -4.12 5.10 -14.92
CA ALA A 48 -3.03 4.39 -15.59
C ALA A 48 -3.38 4.04 -17.03
N SER A 49 -4.63 3.66 -17.32
CA SER A 49 -5.07 3.37 -18.68
C SER A 49 -5.06 4.61 -19.57
N LEU A 50 -5.46 5.76 -19.01
CA LEU A 50 -5.35 7.05 -19.68
C LEU A 50 -3.89 7.44 -19.91
N LEU A 51 -3.01 7.21 -18.93
CA LEU A 51 -1.58 7.48 -19.07
C LEU A 51 -0.94 6.64 -20.20
N VAL A 52 -1.30 5.36 -20.30
CA VAL A 52 -0.86 4.50 -21.42
C VAL A 52 -1.41 5.01 -22.74
N ALA A 53 -2.69 5.41 -22.80
CA ALA A 53 -3.29 5.98 -24.01
C ALA A 53 -2.66 7.32 -24.41
N SER A 54 -2.22 8.12 -23.44
CA SER A 54 -1.57 9.42 -23.61
C SER A 54 -0.04 9.34 -23.54
N HIS A 55 0.57 8.18 -23.78
CA HIS A 55 2.03 7.99 -23.69
C HIS A 55 2.82 8.92 -24.62
N GLN A 56 2.18 9.49 -25.66
CA GLN A 56 2.80 10.43 -26.59
C GLN A 56 3.03 11.82 -25.95
N ALA A 57 2.28 12.15 -24.89
CA ALA A 57 2.36 13.44 -24.21
C ALA A 57 3.25 13.43 -22.95
N PHE A 58 3.69 12.25 -22.51
CA PHE A 58 4.47 12.09 -21.27
C PHE A 58 5.77 11.34 -21.51
N PRO A 59 6.87 11.71 -20.82
CA PRO A 59 8.16 11.02 -20.91
C PRO A 59 8.16 9.71 -20.10
N VAL A 60 7.14 8.88 -20.28
CA VAL A 60 7.02 7.56 -19.64
C VAL A 60 7.20 6.50 -20.73
N SER A 61 8.12 5.57 -20.54
CA SER A 61 8.30 4.51 -21.53
C SER A 61 7.05 3.65 -21.60
N GLN A 62 6.65 3.25 -22.81
CA GLN A 62 5.47 2.42 -23.03
C GLN A 62 5.53 1.12 -22.21
N GLN A 63 6.74 0.59 -22.00
CA GLN A 63 6.98 -0.59 -21.17
C GLN A 63 6.72 -0.35 -19.68
N GLN A 64 7.10 0.81 -19.14
CA GLN A 64 6.80 1.16 -17.74
C GLN A 64 5.30 1.36 -17.55
N ALA A 65 4.65 2.09 -18.45
CA ALA A 65 3.22 2.35 -18.38
C ALA A 65 2.39 1.05 -18.48
N SER A 66 2.75 0.14 -19.40
CA SER A 66 2.08 -1.15 -19.55
C SER A 66 2.29 -2.07 -18.33
N THR A 67 3.49 -2.06 -17.74
CA THR A 67 3.77 -2.82 -16.51
C THR A 67 2.92 -2.33 -15.34
N ILE A 68 2.82 -1.01 -15.16
CA ILE A 68 1.97 -0.40 -14.13
C ILE A 68 0.51 -0.78 -14.34
N LEU A 69 0.02 -0.70 -15.58
CA LEU A 69 -1.35 -1.07 -15.92
C LEU A 69 -1.63 -2.55 -15.65
N ALA A 70 -0.69 -3.44 -16.01
CA ALA A 70 -0.80 -4.88 -15.76
C ALA A 70 -0.86 -5.20 -14.26
N VAL A 71 0.00 -4.57 -13.45
CA VAL A 71 0.00 -4.74 -11.98
C VAL A 71 -1.31 -4.25 -11.38
N LEU A 72 -1.77 -3.06 -11.76
CA LEU A 72 -3.05 -2.52 -11.29
C LEU A 72 -4.23 -3.40 -11.72
N GLY A 73 -4.20 -3.94 -12.93
CA GLY A 73 -5.21 -4.88 -13.43
C GLY A 73 -5.25 -6.17 -12.61
N ALA A 74 -4.09 -6.75 -12.30
CA ALA A 74 -4.00 -7.94 -11.45
C ALA A 74 -4.53 -7.68 -10.04
N LEU A 75 -4.20 -6.52 -9.45
CA LEU A 75 -4.71 -6.12 -8.13
C LEU A 75 -6.23 -5.90 -8.13
N LEU A 76 -6.81 -5.36 -9.22
CA LEU A 76 -8.27 -5.27 -9.36
C LEU A 76 -8.93 -6.64 -9.36
N LEU A 77 -8.38 -7.58 -10.14
CA LEU A 77 -8.89 -8.95 -10.20
C LEU A 77 -8.84 -9.61 -8.81
N LEU A 78 -7.73 -9.45 -8.10
CA LEU A 78 -7.61 -9.94 -6.73
C LEU A 78 -8.68 -9.34 -5.80
N LYS A 79 -8.91 -8.03 -5.88
CA LYS A 79 -9.95 -7.35 -5.09
C LYS A 79 -11.35 -7.87 -5.39
N LEU A 80 -11.64 -8.16 -6.66
CA LEU A 80 -12.92 -8.75 -7.08
C LEU A 80 -13.07 -10.19 -6.56
N LEU A 81 -12.02 -11.01 -6.64
CA LEU A 81 -12.01 -12.37 -6.10
C LEU A 81 -12.27 -12.38 -4.59
N VAL A 82 -11.60 -11.50 -3.83
CA VAL A 82 -11.82 -11.38 -2.38
C VAL A 82 -13.26 -10.96 -2.07
N ARG A 83 -13.82 -10.02 -2.82
CA ARG A 83 -15.24 -9.62 -2.66
C ARG A 83 -16.20 -10.77 -2.97
N ALA A 84 -15.94 -11.53 -4.03
CA ALA A 84 -16.74 -12.69 -4.40
C ALA A 84 -16.69 -13.77 -3.32
N ALA A 85 -15.50 -14.10 -2.82
CA ALA A 85 -15.30 -15.06 -1.73
C ALA A 85 -16.04 -14.64 -0.46
N ASN A 86 -15.94 -13.36 -0.08
CA ASN A 86 -16.65 -12.84 1.09
C ASN A 86 -18.17 -12.93 0.92
N ARG A 87 -18.71 -12.61 -0.27
CA ARG A 87 -20.16 -12.75 -0.54
C ARG A 87 -20.63 -14.21 -0.44
N ILE A 88 -19.84 -15.16 -0.93
CA ILE A 88 -20.14 -16.59 -0.81
C ILE A 88 -20.15 -17.00 0.66
N LYS A 89 -19.13 -16.59 1.43
CA LYS A 89 -19.03 -16.88 2.86
C LYS A 89 -20.22 -16.33 3.65
N THR A 90 -20.62 -15.09 3.40
CA THR A 90 -21.80 -14.49 4.05
C THR A 90 -23.08 -15.24 3.71
N LYS A 91 -23.31 -15.57 2.43
CA LYS A 91 -24.48 -16.36 2.03
C LYS A 91 -24.50 -17.76 2.63
N LEU A 92 -23.34 -18.38 2.84
CA LEU A 92 -23.26 -19.69 3.47
C LEU A 92 -23.62 -19.60 4.97
N ASN A 93 -23.18 -18.54 5.63
CA ASN A 93 -23.42 -18.30 7.06
C ASN A 93 -24.87 -17.86 7.36
N ASP A 94 -25.54 -17.21 6.41
CA ASP A 94 -26.95 -16.81 6.56
C ASP A 94 -27.94 -17.96 6.31
N ASN A 95 -27.49 -19.06 5.68
CA ASN A 95 -28.29 -20.26 5.38
C ASN A 95 -28.04 -21.44 6.33
N SER A 96 -27.26 -21.24 7.39
CA SER A 96 -26.92 -22.22 8.44
C SER A 96 -27.43 -21.76 9.78
#